data_AF-A0A958CS22-F1
#
_entry.id   AF-A0A958CS22-F1
#
_cell.length_a   1.000
_cell.length_b   1.000
_cell.length_c   1.000
_cell.angle_alpha   90.00
_cell.angle_beta   90.00
_cell.angle_gamma   90.00
#
_symmetry.space_group_name_H-M   'P 1'
#
loop_
_entity.id
_entity.type
_entity.pdbx_description
1 polymer ?
#
loop_
_entity_poly.entity_id
_entity_poly.type
_entity_poly.pdbx_seq_one_letter_code
_entity_poly.pdbx_strand_id
1 'polypeptide(L)'
;MTQTLTASPPEARRLPLRFLGGVLLALGLAIMAFVLLMRPPSEEIRAMALFLSITALVSVAAGYGAYRLGWISRSPRLVWSLLAGYILATLLTFLNVGFSARLMFASPHDLTLAAVLLLFAGGIAVALGYFISSTLTERIGRVASAAAAVAEGDLSVRIPVSGNDEIADLSRAFNEMAGRLQEADRKQRELEQLRRDLVAWAGHDLRTPLASTRVMIDALADGLVDDPATASRYLQTSQRDIKTLSLLIDDLFNLAQMDAGGLKLERRPTAISDLISDTLESFAALAAQRDVTLGGQVETGIDPVLGDGQQIARVLSNLVSNALRHTPSGGEVQVSATRAGQWVTVQVADSGEGIA
;
A
#
# COMPACT_ATOMS: atom_id res chain seq x y z
N MET A 1 -20.95 -1.69 -6.32
CA MET A 1 -21.22 -2.36 -5.03
C MET A 1 -20.49 -1.58 -3.94
N THR A 2 -21.20 -0.68 -3.30
CA THR A 2 -20.73 0.19 -2.22
C THR A 2 -20.74 -0.60 -0.91
N GLN A 3 -19.58 -1.00 -0.40
CA GLN A 3 -19.46 -1.55 0.95
C GLN A 3 -19.74 -0.44 1.95
N THR A 4 -20.90 -0.48 2.58
CA THR A 4 -21.19 0.26 3.80
C THR A 4 -20.31 -0.29 4.91
N LEU A 5 -19.26 0.46 5.28
CA LEU A 5 -18.54 0.32 6.53
C LEU A 5 -19.55 0.37 7.68
N THR A 6 -19.86 -0.78 8.26
CA THR A 6 -20.62 -0.87 9.51
C THR A 6 -19.78 -0.24 10.60
N ALA A 7 -20.08 1.01 10.93
CA ALA A 7 -19.53 1.68 12.10
C ALA A 7 -19.90 0.85 13.35
N SER A 8 -18.90 0.27 14.00
CA SER A 8 -19.04 -0.33 15.33
C SER A 8 -19.71 0.67 16.28
N PRO A 9 -20.60 0.24 17.19
CA PRO A 9 -21.25 1.15 18.12
C PRO A 9 -20.18 1.85 18.98
N PRO A 10 -20.40 3.11 19.37
CA PRO A 10 -19.37 3.92 20.02
C PRO A 10 -18.94 3.26 21.34
N GLU A 11 -17.63 3.09 21.52
CA GLU A 11 -16.98 2.56 22.72
C GLU A 11 -17.32 3.32 24.02
N ALA A 12 -18.03 4.44 23.91
CA ALA A 12 -18.45 5.34 24.98
C ALA A 12 -19.19 4.65 26.15
N ARG A 13 -19.87 3.51 25.94
CA ARG A 13 -20.56 2.80 27.03
C ARG A 13 -19.63 2.00 27.96
N ARG A 14 -18.41 1.65 27.55
CA ARG A 14 -17.50 0.78 28.35
C ARG A 14 -16.62 1.54 29.34
N LEU A 15 -16.24 2.78 29.03
CA LEU A 15 -15.46 3.64 29.93
C LEU A 15 -16.10 3.87 31.31
N PRO A 16 -17.40 4.23 31.42
CA PRO A 16 -18.00 4.48 32.74
C PRO A 16 -18.06 3.22 33.60
N LEU A 17 -18.23 2.04 33.00
CA LEU A 17 -18.23 0.76 33.72
C LEU A 17 -16.86 0.42 34.32
N ARG A 18 -15.78 0.61 33.55
CA ARG A 18 -14.41 0.39 34.06
C ARG A 18 -14.03 1.40 35.14
N PHE A 19 -14.37 2.66 34.94
CA PHE A 19 -14.15 3.71 35.93
C PHE A 19 -14.90 3.43 37.24
N LEU A 20 -16.20 3.09 37.15
CA LEU A 20 -17.00 2.73 38.30
C LEU A 20 -16.46 1.48 39.01
N GLY A 21 -16.04 0.46 38.26
CA GLY A 21 -15.39 -0.73 38.80
C GLY A 21 -14.11 -0.41 39.56
N GLY A 22 -13.27 0.48 39.04
CA GLY A 22 -12.05 0.95 39.72
C GLY A 22 -12.34 1.68 41.03
N VAL A 23 -13.37 2.54 41.06
CA VAL A 23 -13.78 3.25 42.28
C VAL A 23 -14.33 2.28 43.33
N LEU A 24 -15.15 1.30 42.93
CA LEU A 24 -15.68 0.28 43.84
C LEU A 24 -14.56 -0.62 44.40
N LEU A 25 -13.57 -0.98 43.57
CA LEU A 25 -12.40 -1.74 44.01
C LEU A 25 -11.58 -0.93 45.04
N ALA A 26 -11.30 0.34 44.75
CA ALA A 26 -10.57 1.22 45.67
C ALA A 26 -11.31 1.39 47.01
N LEU A 27 -12.63 1.56 46.96
CA LEU A 27 -13.50 1.62 48.14
C LEU A 27 -13.40 0.34 48.98
N GLY A 28 -13.52 -0.82 48.34
CA GLY A 28 -13.42 -2.12 49.02
C GLY A 28 -12.04 -2.35 49.66
N LEU A 29 -10.96 -2.02 48.95
CA LEU A 29 -9.60 -2.11 49.47
C LEU A 29 -9.37 -1.17 50.66
N ALA A 30 -9.89 0.05 50.62
CA ALA A 30 -9.78 1.02 51.70
C ALA A 30 -10.51 0.53 52.97
N ILE A 31 -11.74 0.03 52.84
CA ILE A 31 -12.51 -0.54 53.97
C ILE A 31 -11.79 -1.77 54.53
N MET A 32 -11.32 -2.67 53.65
CA MET A 32 -10.58 -3.86 54.07
C MET A 32 -9.32 -3.49 54.86
N ALA A 33 -8.53 -2.56 54.35
CA ALA A 33 -7.32 -2.08 55.03
C ALA A 33 -7.66 -1.49 56.42
N PHE A 34 -8.69 -0.65 56.50
CA PHE A 34 -9.15 -0.06 57.76
C PHE A 34 -9.51 -1.13 58.81
N VAL A 35 -10.27 -2.15 58.42
CA VAL A 35 -10.65 -3.27 59.30
C VAL A 35 -9.42 -4.06 59.77
N LEU A 36 -8.47 -4.33 58.86
CA LEU A 36 -7.28 -5.15 59.15
C LEU A 36 -6.28 -4.45 60.07
N LEU A 37 -6.04 -3.16 59.84
CA LEU A 37 -5.04 -2.35 60.56
C LEU A 37 -5.54 -1.87 61.92
N MET A 38 -6.79 -1.41 62.02
CA MET A 38 -7.29 -0.76 63.24
C MET A 38 -8.19 -1.65 64.09
N ARG A 39 -8.67 -2.79 63.58
CA ARG A 39 -9.66 -3.67 64.25
C ARG A 39 -10.79 -2.89 64.98
N PRO A 40 -11.47 -1.98 64.29
CA PRO A 40 -12.43 -1.06 64.91
C PRO A 40 -13.73 -1.76 65.33
N PRO A 41 -14.52 -1.16 66.23
CA PRO A 41 -15.89 -1.58 66.54
C PRO A 41 -16.79 -1.60 65.30
N SER A 42 -17.83 -2.45 65.29
CA SER A 42 -18.73 -2.60 64.13
C SER A 42 -19.45 -1.31 63.73
N GLU A 43 -19.75 -0.42 64.68
CA GLU A 43 -20.38 0.87 64.42
C GLU A 43 -19.45 1.85 63.68
N GLU A 44 -18.15 1.84 63.99
CA GLU A 44 -17.16 2.67 63.30
C GLU A 44 -16.91 2.19 61.87
N ILE A 45 -17.00 0.88 61.62
CA ILE A 45 -16.92 0.31 60.27
C ILE A 45 -18.08 0.84 59.41
N ARG A 46 -19.31 0.86 59.94
CA ARG A 46 -20.49 1.36 59.22
C ARG A 46 -20.36 2.86 58.90
N ALA A 47 -19.92 3.65 59.87
CA ALA A 47 -19.71 5.09 59.69
C ALA A 47 -18.65 5.37 58.61
N MET A 48 -17.52 4.68 58.66
CA MET A 48 -16.44 4.81 57.67
C MET A 48 -16.90 4.36 56.28
N ALA A 49 -17.62 3.24 56.17
CA ALA A 49 -18.14 2.74 54.90
C ALA A 49 -19.13 3.71 54.27
N LEU A 50 -20.03 4.30 55.06
CA LEU A 50 -20.97 5.33 54.58
C LEU A 50 -20.23 6.57 54.10
N PHE A 51 -19.25 7.04 54.88
CA PHE A 51 -18.45 8.21 54.55
C PHE A 51 -17.66 8.04 53.23
N LEU A 52 -16.92 6.93 53.10
CA LEU A 52 -16.15 6.63 51.88
C LEU A 52 -17.06 6.45 50.67
N SER A 53 -18.27 5.92 50.86
CA SER A 53 -19.26 5.75 49.80
C SER A 53 -19.78 7.10 49.28
N ILE A 54 -20.07 8.06 50.17
CA ILE A 54 -20.51 9.41 49.79
C ILE A 54 -19.41 10.15 49.03
N THR A 55 -18.16 10.10 49.53
CA THR A 55 -17.04 10.78 48.88
C THR A 55 -16.65 10.15 47.55
N ALA A 56 -16.74 8.82 47.44
CA ALA A 56 -16.61 8.11 46.17
C ALA A 56 -17.69 8.56 45.16
N LEU A 57 -18.95 8.69 45.61
CA LEU A 57 -20.06 9.14 44.76
C LEU A 57 -19.83 10.57 44.22
N VAL A 58 -19.39 11.50 45.08
CA VAL A 58 -19.06 12.88 44.67
C VAL A 58 -17.93 12.89 43.64
N SER A 59 -16.87 12.11 43.89
CA SER A 59 -15.72 12.01 42.99
C SER A 59 -16.12 11.43 41.63
N VAL A 60 -16.97 10.40 41.63
CA VAL A 60 -17.53 9.82 40.40
C VAL A 60 -18.40 10.83 39.66
N ALA A 61 -19.27 11.56 40.36
CA ALA A 61 -20.13 12.58 39.76
C ALA A 61 -19.32 13.72 39.13
N ALA A 62 -18.26 14.19 39.81
CA ALA A 62 -17.35 15.21 39.29
C ALA A 62 -16.60 14.71 38.03
N GLY A 63 -16.01 13.51 38.09
CA GLY A 63 -15.31 12.90 36.96
C GLY A 63 -16.23 12.63 35.77
N TYR A 64 -17.44 12.11 36.03
CA TYR A 64 -18.46 11.89 35.00
C TYR A 64 -18.98 13.20 34.40
N GLY A 65 -19.17 14.23 35.23
CA GLY A 65 -19.54 15.57 34.78
C GLY A 65 -18.49 16.14 33.83
N ALA A 66 -17.21 16.08 34.21
CA ALA A 66 -16.10 16.51 33.37
C ALA A 66 -16.04 15.76 32.04
N TYR A 67 -16.20 14.43 32.07
CA TYR A 67 -16.31 13.58 30.88
C TYR A 67 -17.49 13.99 29.98
N ARG A 68 -18.70 14.11 30.54
CA ARG A 68 -19.92 14.44 29.78
C ARG A 68 -19.88 15.83 29.18
N LEU A 69 -19.23 16.78 29.86
CA LEU A 69 -19.01 18.12 29.35
C LEU A 69 -17.99 18.15 28.19
N GLY A 70 -17.30 17.05 27.88
CA GLY A 70 -16.38 16.97 26.75
C GLY A 70 -15.14 17.85 26.94
N TRP A 71 -14.68 18.02 28.17
CA TRP A 71 -13.53 18.89 28.47
C TRP A 71 -12.25 18.51 27.69
N ILE A 72 -12.02 17.21 27.45
CA ILE A 72 -10.87 16.71 26.70
C ILE A 72 -10.92 17.16 25.24
N SER A 73 -12.10 17.15 24.62
CA SER A 73 -12.28 17.53 23.22
C SER A 73 -12.40 19.03 22.97
N ARG A 74 -12.66 19.84 24.01
CA ARG A 74 -12.68 21.31 23.89
C ARG A 74 -11.30 21.96 23.99
N SER A 75 -10.30 21.27 24.52
CA SER A 75 -8.95 21.82 24.70
C SER A 75 -8.15 21.76 23.40
N PRO A 76 -7.38 22.81 23.06
CA PRO A 76 -6.53 22.83 21.87
C PRO A 76 -5.32 21.88 21.95
N ARG A 77 -4.91 21.47 23.16
CA ARG A 77 -3.81 20.51 23.35
C ARG A 77 -4.17 19.49 24.42
N LEU A 78 -3.79 18.23 24.18
CA LEU A 78 -4.06 17.11 25.09
C LEU A 78 -3.47 17.31 26.49
N VAL A 79 -2.28 17.92 26.59
CA VAL A 79 -1.59 18.20 27.87
C VAL A 79 -2.47 19.02 28.82
N TRP A 80 -3.18 20.04 28.33
CA TRP A 80 -4.03 20.88 29.19
C TRP A 80 -5.22 20.10 29.75
N SER A 81 -5.81 19.20 28.96
CA SER A 81 -6.91 18.34 29.40
C SER A 81 -6.46 17.35 30.48
N LEU A 82 -5.28 16.74 30.30
CA LEU A 82 -4.70 15.82 31.28
C LEU A 82 -4.33 16.55 32.57
N LEU A 83 -3.72 17.72 32.47
CA LEU A 83 -3.37 18.57 33.61
C LEU A 83 -4.62 18.99 34.41
N ALA A 84 -5.70 19.39 33.74
CA ALA A 84 -6.99 19.67 34.39
C ALA A 84 -7.54 18.43 35.13
N GLY A 85 -7.35 17.24 34.55
CA GLY A 85 -7.61 15.94 35.19
C GLY A 85 -6.88 15.76 36.52
N TYR A 86 -5.56 15.93 36.51
CA TYR A 86 -4.73 15.78 37.72
C TYR A 86 -5.07 16.84 38.77
N ILE A 87 -5.31 18.10 38.37
CA ILE A 87 -5.72 19.16 39.29
C ILE A 87 -7.07 18.83 39.93
N LEU A 88 -8.06 18.38 39.14
CA LEU A 88 -9.37 18.00 39.65
C LEU A 88 -9.25 16.85 40.67
N ALA A 89 -8.45 15.82 40.37
CA ALA A 89 -8.22 14.70 41.28
C ALA A 89 -7.55 15.16 42.59
N THR A 90 -6.54 16.02 42.52
CA THR A 90 -5.87 16.61 43.69
C THR A 90 -6.84 17.45 44.52
N LEU A 91 -7.68 18.26 43.89
CA LEU A 91 -8.67 19.09 44.57
C LEU A 91 -9.72 18.25 45.30
N LEU A 92 -10.24 17.21 44.64
CA LEU A 92 -11.18 16.27 45.25
C LEU A 92 -10.55 15.54 46.44
N THR A 93 -9.28 15.14 46.31
CA THR A 93 -8.52 14.50 47.40
C THR A 93 -8.35 15.45 48.58
N PHE A 94 -7.96 16.71 48.32
CA PHE A 94 -7.81 17.73 49.35
C PHE A 94 -9.13 18.01 50.09
N LEU A 95 -10.25 18.12 49.35
CA LEU A 95 -11.58 18.29 49.93
C LEU A 95 -11.99 17.10 50.79
N ASN A 96 -11.77 15.87 50.31
CA ASN A 96 -12.12 14.64 51.02
C ASN A 96 -11.32 14.49 52.32
N VAL A 97 -9.99 14.59 52.25
CA VAL A 97 -9.12 14.44 53.42
C VAL A 97 -9.30 15.62 54.38
N GLY A 98 -9.46 16.84 53.88
CA GLY A 98 -9.71 18.03 54.71
C GLY A 98 -11.02 17.94 55.50
N PHE A 99 -12.09 17.44 54.87
CA PHE A 99 -13.37 17.22 55.55
C PHE A 99 -13.27 16.07 56.57
N SER A 100 -12.64 14.95 56.20
CA SER A 100 -12.35 13.83 57.11
C SER A 100 -11.56 14.28 58.34
N ALA A 101 -10.51 15.06 58.12
CA ALA A 101 -9.61 15.51 59.17
C ALA A 101 -10.33 16.44 60.17
N ARG A 102 -11.26 17.29 59.71
CA ARG A 102 -12.09 18.11 60.61
C ARG A 102 -13.03 17.28 61.51
N LEU A 103 -13.46 16.10 61.07
CA LEU A 103 -14.33 15.22 61.85
C LEU A 103 -13.55 14.37 62.87
N MET A 104 -12.28 14.05 62.58
CA MET A 104 -11.48 13.12 63.40
C MET A 104 -10.43 13.81 64.31
N PHE A 105 -9.83 14.94 63.90
CA PHE A 105 -8.76 15.57 64.68
C PHE A 105 -9.32 16.64 65.63
N ALA A 106 -9.05 16.46 66.93
CA ALA A 106 -9.40 17.44 67.96
C ALA A 106 -8.40 18.61 68.06
N SER A 107 -7.18 18.46 67.51
CA SER A 107 -6.12 19.47 67.56
C SER A 107 -6.02 20.27 66.24
N PRO A 108 -6.12 21.61 66.27
CA PRO A 108 -5.90 22.46 65.10
C PRO A 108 -4.51 22.29 64.46
N HIS A 109 -3.49 21.94 65.25
CA HIS A 109 -2.12 21.78 64.78
C HIS A 109 -1.99 20.59 63.80
N ASP A 110 -2.58 19.45 64.15
CA ASP A 110 -2.50 18.23 63.33
C ASP A 110 -3.26 18.39 62.00
N LEU A 111 -4.36 19.16 62.03
CA LEU A 111 -5.10 19.55 60.82
C LEU A 111 -4.24 20.42 59.90
N THR A 112 -3.50 21.40 60.44
CA THR A 112 -2.60 22.24 59.62
C THR A 112 -1.45 21.43 59.03
N LEU A 113 -0.88 20.49 59.80
CA LEU A 113 0.19 19.61 59.33
C LEU A 113 -0.31 18.69 58.20
N ALA A 114 -1.49 18.08 58.36
CA ALA A 114 -2.11 17.27 57.32
C ALA A 114 -2.40 18.08 56.05
N ALA A 115 -2.90 19.32 56.18
CA ALA A 115 -3.17 20.19 55.04
C ALA A 115 -1.89 20.55 54.26
N VAL A 116 -0.79 20.85 54.95
CA VAL A 116 0.51 21.15 54.31
C VAL A 116 1.06 19.91 53.58
N LEU A 117 0.99 18.73 54.22
CA LEU A 117 1.42 17.48 53.59
C LEU A 117 0.59 17.15 52.35
N LEU A 118 -0.72 17.36 52.39
CA LEU A 118 -1.59 17.17 51.22
C LEU A 118 -1.30 18.15 50.10
N LEU A 119 -1.04 19.41 50.42
CA LEU A 119 -0.67 20.42 49.43
C LEU A 119 0.63 20.03 48.72
N PHE A 120 1.64 19.60 49.49
CA PHE A 120 2.91 19.12 48.96
C PHE A 120 2.73 17.87 48.08
N ALA A 121 2.01 16.87 48.57
CA ALA A 121 1.73 15.65 47.81
C ALA A 121 0.94 15.93 46.53
N GLY A 122 -0.05 16.83 46.61
CA GLY A 122 -0.83 17.28 45.45
C GLY A 122 0.01 18.02 44.42
N GLY A 123 0.92 18.89 44.86
CA GLY A 123 1.88 19.57 43.98
C GLY A 123 2.78 18.58 43.25
N ILE A 124 3.33 17.59 43.96
CA ILE A 124 4.14 16.52 43.36
C ILE A 124 3.31 15.72 42.34
N ALA A 125 2.09 15.34 42.69
CA ALA A 125 1.23 14.56 41.80
C ALA A 125 0.92 15.31 40.48
N VAL A 126 0.63 16.62 40.55
CA VAL A 126 0.41 17.45 39.35
C VAL A 126 1.69 17.59 38.53
N ALA A 127 2.84 17.83 39.17
CA ALA A 127 4.13 17.94 38.48
C ALA A 127 4.51 16.64 37.75
N LEU A 128 4.34 15.49 38.40
CA LEU A 128 4.60 14.17 37.81
C LEU A 128 3.61 13.88 36.67
N GLY A 129 2.33 14.19 36.86
CA GLY A 129 1.30 14.05 35.84
C GLY A 129 1.60 14.89 34.59
N TYR A 130 2.06 16.13 34.79
CA TYR A 130 2.50 17.00 33.69
C TYR A 130 3.70 16.41 32.94
N PHE A 131 4.75 15.98 33.66
CA PHE A 131 5.96 15.40 33.06
C PHE A 131 5.68 14.15 32.20
N ILE A 132 4.83 13.25 32.69
CA ILE A 132 4.41 12.06 31.94
C ILE A 132 3.57 12.46 30.72
N SER A 133 2.61 13.37 30.91
CA SER A 133 1.70 13.83 29.85
C SER A 133 2.43 14.54 28.72
N SER A 134 3.42 15.38 29.04
CA SER A 134 4.21 16.11 28.05
C SER A 134 5.03 15.15 27.19
N THR A 135 5.66 14.15 27.81
CA THR A 135 6.46 13.13 27.12
C THR A 135 5.62 12.33 26.13
N LEU A 136 4.43 11.89 26.54
CA LEU A 136 3.54 11.12 25.68
C LEU A 136 2.98 11.96 24.52
N THR A 137 2.58 13.21 24.83
CA THR A 137 2.00 14.10 23.82
C THR A 137 3.02 14.49 22.77
N GLU A 138 4.29 14.69 23.14
CA GLU A 138 5.36 14.99 22.18
C GLU A 138 5.56 13.83 21.18
N ARG A 139 5.59 12.58 21.67
CA ARG A 139 5.75 11.40 20.80
C ARG A 139 4.59 11.26 19.82
N ILE A 140 3.36 11.45 20.28
CA ILE A 140 2.17 11.44 19.41
C ILE A 140 2.24 12.58 18.38
N GLY A 141 2.70 13.77 18.80
CA GLY A 141 2.89 14.93 17.93
C GLY A 141 3.84 14.65 16.76
N ARG A 142 4.92 13.88 16.98
CA ARG A 142 5.86 13.48 15.91
C ARG A 142 5.20 12.61 14.84
N VAL A 143 4.34 11.68 15.25
CA VAL A 143 3.57 10.85 14.31
C VAL A 143 2.60 11.71 13.49
N ALA A 144 1.91 12.65 14.16
CA ALA A 144 1.00 13.56 13.48
C ALA A 144 1.71 14.47 12.46
N SER A 145 2.87 15.03 12.81
CA SER A 145 3.65 15.85 11.88
C SER A 145 4.20 15.04 10.70
N ALA A 146 4.63 13.80 10.95
CA ALA A 146 5.09 12.91 9.89
C ALA A 146 3.96 12.54 8.92
N ALA A 147 2.75 12.29 9.44
CA ALA A 147 1.58 12.06 8.62
C ALA A 147 1.18 13.28 7.77
N ALA A 148 1.33 14.50 8.33
CA ALA A 148 1.11 15.73 7.58
C ALA A 148 2.14 15.88 6.43
N ALA A 149 3.41 15.58 6.67
CA ALA A 149 4.44 15.61 5.62
C ALA A 149 4.16 14.62 4.49
N VAL A 150 3.69 13.41 4.82
CA VAL A 150 3.25 12.43 3.81
C VAL A 150 2.06 12.96 3.01
N ALA A 151 1.10 13.65 3.65
CA ALA A 151 -0.04 14.26 2.97
C ALA A 151 0.37 15.42 2.04
N GLU A 152 1.46 16.11 2.34
CA GLU A 152 2.08 17.13 1.47
C GLU A 152 2.94 16.54 0.35
N GLY A 153 3.12 15.20 0.32
CA GLY A 153 3.81 14.47 -0.74
C GLY A 153 5.22 14.00 -0.39
N ASP A 154 5.73 14.29 0.81
CA ASP A 154 7.02 13.76 1.26
C ASP A 154 6.86 12.32 1.78
N LEU A 155 7.01 11.37 0.86
CA LEU A 155 6.95 9.93 1.16
C LEU A 155 8.25 9.38 1.76
N SER A 156 9.29 10.21 1.90
CA SER A 156 10.60 9.79 2.43
C SER A 156 10.69 9.88 3.95
N VAL A 157 9.78 10.62 4.58
CA VAL A 157 9.73 10.78 6.04
C VAL A 157 9.63 9.43 6.76
N ARG A 158 10.45 9.27 7.80
CA ARG A 158 10.41 8.12 8.70
C ARG A 158 10.48 8.57 10.15
N ILE A 159 9.74 7.86 11.00
CA ILE A 159 9.69 8.12 12.44
C ILE A 159 10.70 7.18 13.12
N PRO A 160 11.60 7.68 13.98
CA PRO A 160 12.48 6.83 14.77
C PRO A 160 11.64 6.00 15.74
N VAL A 161 11.80 4.68 15.69
CA VAL A 161 11.12 3.75 16.59
C VAL A 161 11.93 3.65 17.88
N SER A 162 11.31 3.91 19.03
CA SER A 162 11.98 3.85 20.33
C SER A 162 11.04 3.33 21.41
N GLY A 163 11.47 2.25 22.09
CA GLY A 163 10.66 1.55 23.08
C GLY A 163 9.91 0.35 22.50
N ASN A 164 9.11 -0.30 23.36
CA ASN A 164 8.31 -1.49 23.06
C ASN A 164 6.84 -1.29 23.47
N ASP A 165 6.37 -0.04 23.40
CA ASP A 165 5.01 0.36 23.76
C ASP A 165 4.12 0.52 22.51
N GLU A 166 2.85 0.84 22.73
CA GLU A 166 1.86 1.03 21.67
C GLU A 166 2.22 2.18 20.72
N ILE A 167 3.04 3.15 21.17
CA ILE A 167 3.51 4.26 20.33
C ILE A 167 4.64 3.80 19.42
N ALA A 168 5.52 2.91 19.88
CA ALA A 168 6.51 2.24 19.04
C ALA A 168 5.83 1.38 17.97
N ASP A 169 4.76 0.66 18.32
CA ASP A 169 3.95 -0.12 17.37
C ASP A 169 3.31 0.78 16.31
N LEU A 170 2.72 1.90 16.74
CA LEU A 170 2.16 2.90 15.83
C LEU A 170 3.23 3.48 14.88
N SER A 171 4.42 3.76 15.39
CA SER A 171 5.53 4.29 14.60
C SER A 171 6.02 3.28 13.56
N ARG A 172 6.08 1.99 13.92
CA ARG A 172 6.40 0.90 12.99
C ARG A 172 5.35 0.78 11.88
N ALA A 173 4.07 0.74 12.26
CA ALA A 173 2.97 0.68 11.30
C ALA A 173 2.95 1.89 10.34
N PHE A 174 3.23 3.09 10.86
CA PHE A 174 3.36 4.29 10.04
C PHE A 174 4.50 4.16 9.01
N ASN A 175 5.69 3.72 9.44
CA ASN A 175 6.84 3.57 8.55
C ASN A 175 6.59 2.51 7.46
N GLU A 176 5.90 1.42 7.79
CA GLU A 176 5.50 0.39 6.83
C GLU A 176 4.53 0.95 5.77
N MET A 177 3.51 1.70 6.21
CA MET A 177 2.57 2.37 5.32
C MET A 177 3.29 3.37 4.40
N ALA A 178 4.16 4.22 4.95
CA ALA A 178 4.93 5.19 4.17
C ALA A 178 5.84 4.51 3.14
N GLY A 179 6.47 3.38 3.50
CA GLY A 179 7.27 2.57 2.58
C GLY A 179 6.44 2.00 1.43
N ARG A 180 5.25 1.45 1.71
CA ARG A 180 4.34 0.93 0.66
C ARG A 180 3.86 2.04 -0.28
N LEU A 181 3.54 3.21 0.28
CA LEU A 181 3.10 4.34 -0.53
C LEU A 181 4.21 4.85 -1.45
N GLN A 182 5.44 4.94 -0.94
CA GLN A 182 6.61 5.31 -1.73
C GLN A 182 6.89 4.30 -2.86
N GLU A 183 6.77 3.01 -2.59
CA GLU A 183 6.96 1.98 -3.61
C GLU A 183 5.88 2.04 -4.70
N ALA A 184 4.62 2.28 -4.31
CA ALA A 184 3.50 2.44 -5.23
C ALA A 184 3.67 3.67 -6.13
N ASP A 185 4.06 4.82 -5.56
CA ASP A 185 4.35 6.05 -6.32
C ASP A 185 5.52 5.84 -7.29
N ARG A 186 6.59 5.16 -6.87
CA ARG A 186 7.71 4.82 -7.77
C ARG A 186 7.24 3.98 -8.96
N LYS A 187 6.51 2.88 -8.69
CA LYS A 187 5.96 2.00 -9.74
C LYS A 187 5.04 2.75 -10.69
N GLN A 188 4.20 3.65 -10.17
CA GLN A 188 3.33 4.48 -10.98
C GLN A 188 4.13 5.39 -11.92
N ARG A 189 5.18 6.05 -11.41
CA ARG A 189 6.05 6.91 -12.22
C ARG A 189 6.80 6.14 -13.30
N GLU A 190 7.31 4.95 -12.96
CA GLU A 190 7.95 4.05 -13.92
C GLU A 190 6.98 3.71 -15.05
N LEU A 191 5.75 3.25 -14.73
CA LEU A 191 4.73 2.95 -15.73
C LEU A 191 4.37 4.16 -16.59
N GLU A 192 4.27 5.34 -15.98
CA GLU A 192 3.94 6.57 -16.70
C GLU A 192 5.07 6.98 -17.66
N GLN A 193 6.33 6.77 -17.25
CA GLN A 193 7.49 6.97 -18.11
C GLN A 193 7.49 5.99 -19.28
N LEU A 194 7.31 4.69 -19.03
CA LEU A 194 7.21 3.67 -20.08
C LEU A 194 6.09 4.02 -21.07
N ARG A 195 4.92 4.45 -20.58
CA ARG A 195 3.81 4.88 -21.44
C ARG A 195 4.19 6.06 -22.33
N ARG A 196 4.89 7.07 -21.79
CA ARG A 196 5.35 8.24 -22.56
C ARG A 196 6.34 7.82 -23.64
N ASP A 197 7.28 6.94 -23.29
CA ASP A 197 8.29 6.42 -24.22
C ASP A 197 7.62 5.61 -25.35
N LEU A 198 6.69 4.70 -25.02
CA LEU A 198 5.91 3.96 -26.02
C LEU A 198 5.15 4.87 -26.99
N VAL A 199 4.49 5.91 -26.48
CA VAL A 199 3.76 6.88 -27.32
C VAL A 199 4.72 7.64 -28.24
N ALA A 200 5.88 8.04 -27.72
CA ALA A 200 6.88 8.74 -28.52
C ALA A 200 7.44 7.84 -29.64
N TRP A 201 7.75 6.59 -29.33
CA TRP A 201 8.33 5.62 -30.27
C TRP A 201 7.31 5.25 -31.35
N ALA A 202 6.08 4.90 -30.96
CA ALA A 202 5.00 4.63 -31.90
C ALA A 202 4.74 5.83 -32.81
N GLY A 203 4.72 7.05 -32.26
CA GLY A 203 4.53 8.27 -33.04
C GLY A 203 5.63 8.50 -34.09
N HIS A 204 6.88 8.19 -33.76
CA HIS A 204 8.01 8.29 -34.69
C HIS A 204 7.93 7.23 -35.80
N ASP A 205 7.72 5.97 -35.41
CA ASP A 205 7.77 4.84 -36.34
C ASP A 205 6.57 4.77 -37.27
N LEU A 206 5.42 5.31 -36.86
CA LEU A 206 4.27 5.50 -37.75
C LEU A 206 4.46 6.70 -38.70
N ARG A 207 5.14 7.77 -38.26
CA ARG A 207 5.29 9.00 -39.07
C ARG A 207 6.13 8.78 -40.32
N THR A 208 7.18 7.98 -40.22
CA THR A 208 8.12 7.72 -41.33
C THR A 208 7.45 7.07 -42.56
N PRO A 209 6.81 5.89 -42.45
CA PRO A 209 6.12 5.26 -43.58
C PRO A 209 4.90 6.09 -44.04
N LEU A 210 4.23 6.81 -43.14
CA LEU A 210 3.12 7.70 -43.51
C LEU A 210 3.59 8.87 -44.38
N ALA A 211 4.70 9.52 -44.01
CA ALA A 211 5.28 10.62 -44.78
C ALA A 211 5.78 10.13 -46.15
N SER A 212 6.48 8.99 -46.18
CA SER A 212 6.93 8.31 -47.39
C SER A 212 5.75 8.02 -48.34
N THR A 213 4.70 7.37 -47.84
CA THR A 213 3.47 7.06 -48.58
C THR A 213 2.82 8.33 -49.13
N ARG A 214 2.71 9.38 -48.31
CA ARG A 214 2.11 10.66 -48.75
C ARG A 214 2.90 11.28 -49.89
N VAL A 215 4.23 11.39 -49.77
CA VAL A 215 5.08 11.97 -50.81
C VAL A 215 4.94 11.22 -52.14
N MET A 216 4.92 9.88 -52.09
CA MET A 216 4.76 9.06 -53.29
C MET A 216 3.37 9.21 -53.92
N ILE A 217 2.30 9.23 -53.12
CA ILE A 217 0.93 9.41 -53.61
C ILE A 217 0.74 10.81 -54.19
N ASP A 218 1.23 11.86 -53.53
CA ASP A 218 1.14 13.25 -54.01
C ASP A 218 1.88 13.41 -55.34
N ALA A 219 3.08 12.84 -55.48
CA ALA A 219 3.84 12.87 -56.72
C ALA A 219 3.12 12.20 -57.91
N LEU A 220 2.39 11.10 -57.64
CA LEU A 220 1.57 10.44 -58.65
C LEU A 220 0.33 11.25 -59.01
N ALA A 221 -0.33 11.86 -58.01
CA ALA A 221 -1.54 12.64 -58.20
C ALA A 221 -1.29 13.95 -58.96
N ASP A 222 -0.15 14.60 -58.69
CA ASP A 222 0.27 15.85 -59.35
C ASP A 222 0.83 15.63 -60.76
N GLY A 223 0.94 14.36 -61.21
CA GLY A 223 1.49 14.02 -62.52
C GLY A 223 2.99 14.31 -62.64
N LEU A 224 3.73 14.35 -61.52
CA LEU A 224 5.18 14.58 -61.49
C LEU A 224 5.99 13.34 -61.90
N VAL A 225 5.32 12.20 -62.14
CA VAL A 225 5.92 10.93 -62.53
C VAL A 225 5.40 10.53 -63.92
N ASP A 226 6.26 10.69 -64.92
CA ASP A 226 5.88 10.49 -66.33
C ASP A 226 6.09 9.04 -66.81
N ASP A 227 6.92 8.26 -66.11
CA ASP A 227 7.26 6.90 -66.52
C ASP A 227 6.45 5.81 -65.78
N PRO A 228 5.83 4.86 -66.49
CA PRO A 228 5.00 3.82 -65.88
C PRO A 228 5.74 2.91 -64.88
N ALA A 229 7.05 2.75 -65.04
CA ALA A 229 7.85 1.87 -64.17
C ALA A 229 8.06 2.50 -62.78
N THR A 230 8.37 3.80 -62.71
CA THR A 230 8.46 4.56 -61.46
C THR A 230 7.10 4.70 -60.81
N ALA A 231 6.04 4.90 -61.59
CA ALA A 231 4.69 4.96 -61.04
C ALA A 231 4.30 3.64 -60.33
N SER A 232 4.59 2.51 -60.97
CA SER A 232 4.40 1.18 -60.38
C SER A 232 5.26 0.97 -59.13
N ARG A 233 6.53 1.41 -59.14
CA ARG A 233 7.43 1.34 -57.98
C ARG A 233 6.91 2.14 -56.80
N TYR A 234 6.41 3.36 -57.01
CA TYR A 234 5.85 4.21 -55.96
C TYR A 234 4.60 3.59 -55.34
N LEU A 235 3.72 3.01 -56.15
CA LEU A 235 2.54 2.27 -55.67
C LEU A 235 2.94 1.04 -54.85
N GLN A 236 3.93 0.25 -55.30
CA GLN A 236 4.41 -0.90 -54.55
C GLN A 236 5.05 -0.53 -53.21
N THR A 237 5.89 0.51 -53.17
CA THR A 237 6.47 0.99 -51.90
C THR A 237 5.37 1.53 -50.97
N SER A 238 4.41 2.30 -51.48
CA SER A 238 3.27 2.80 -50.69
C SER A 238 2.45 1.65 -50.10
N GLN A 239 2.18 0.60 -50.88
CA GLN A 239 1.48 -0.60 -50.38
C GLN A 239 2.27 -1.31 -49.28
N ARG A 240 3.60 -1.38 -49.43
CA ARG A 240 4.48 -1.96 -48.40
C ARG A 240 4.44 -1.13 -47.11
N ASP A 241 4.54 0.19 -47.22
CA ASP A 241 4.50 1.12 -46.09
C ASP A 241 3.15 1.04 -45.36
N ILE A 242 2.03 0.96 -46.08
CA ILE A 242 0.70 0.72 -45.49
C ILE A 242 0.63 -0.61 -44.75
N LYS A 243 1.17 -1.69 -45.34
CA LYS A 243 1.20 -3.00 -44.68
C LYS A 243 2.03 -2.96 -43.39
N THR A 244 3.16 -2.26 -43.40
CA THR A 244 3.99 -2.04 -42.21
C THR A 244 3.24 -1.23 -41.15
N LEU A 245 2.54 -0.15 -41.53
CA LEU A 245 1.72 0.63 -40.62
C LEU A 245 0.63 -0.22 -39.95
N SER A 246 -0.07 -1.06 -40.71
CA SER A 246 -1.10 -1.95 -40.14
C SER A 246 -0.51 -2.91 -39.11
N LEU A 247 0.64 -3.53 -39.40
CA LEU A 247 1.32 -4.43 -38.46
C LEU A 247 1.72 -3.70 -37.17
N LEU A 248 2.28 -2.49 -37.28
CA LEU A 248 2.66 -1.67 -36.10
C LEU A 248 1.44 -1.28 -35.25
N ILE A 249 0.33 -0.93 -35.89
CA ILE A 249 -0.92 -0.60 -35.20
C ILE A 249 -1.47 -1.83 -34.47
N ASP A 250 -1.49 -2.98 -35.15
CA ASP A 250 -1.94 -4.24 -34.55
C ASP A 250 -1.07 -4.60 -33.35
N ASP A 251 0.25 -4.52 -33.46
CA ASP A 251 1.17 -4.82 -32.36
C ASP A 251 0.99 -3.85 -31.17
N LEU A 252 0.78 -2.56 -31.43
CA LEU A 252 0.47 -1.57 -30.39
C LEU A 252 -0.87 -1.87 -29.68
N PHE A 253 -1.90 -2.26 -30.43
CA PHE A 253 -3.19 -2.64 -29.87
C PHE A 253 -3.08 -3.90 -29.00
N ASN A 254 -2.31 -4.89 -29.45
CA ASN A 254 -2.04 -6.11 -28.69
C ASN A 254 -1.30 -5.81 -27.38
N LEU A 255 -0.27 -4.95 -27.42
CA LEU A 255 0.45 -4.52 -26.23
C LEU A 255 -0.48 -3.81 -25.23
N ALA A 256 -1.28 -2.85 -25.70
CA ALA A 256 -2.23 -2.12 -24.85
C ALA A 256 -3.27 -3.04 -24.20
N GLN A 257 -3.69 -4.10 -24.90
CA GLN A 257 -4.61 -5.10 -24.38
C GLN A 257 -3.96 -5.99 -23.29
N MET A 258 -2.67 -6.31 -23.42
CA MET A 258 -1.92 -7.02 -22.39
C MET A 258 -1.78 -6.19 -21.11
N ASP A 259 -1.48 -4.90 -21.23
CA ASP A 259 -1.31 -3.98 -20.10
C ASP A 259 -2.61 -3.74 -19.32
N ALA A 260 -3.76 -3.74 -19.98
CA ALA A 260 -5.07 -3.63 -19.34
C ALA A 260 -5.51 -4.92 -18.60
N GLY A 261 -4.63 -5.94 -18.52
CA GLY A 261 -4.93 -7.26 -17.95
C GLY A 261 -5.81 -8.13 -18.86
N GLY A 262 -5.87 -7.80 -20.15
CA GLY A 262 -6.88 -8.29 -21.09
C GLY A 262 -6.52 -9.54 -21.89
N LEU A 263 -5.28 -10.02 -21.86
CA LEU A 263 -4.90 -11.22 -22.62
C LEU A 263 -5.40 -12.49 -21.90
N LYS A 264 -6.65 -12.86 -22.17
CA LYS A 264 -7.23 -14.14 -21.72
C LYS A 264 -6.72 -15.26 -22.62
N LEU A 265 -5.84 -16.11 -22.09
CA LEU A 265 -5.34 -17.28 -22.80
C LEU A 265 -6.38 -18.41 -22.77
N GLU A 266 -6.74 -18.94 -23.94
CA GLU A 266 -7.60 -20.11 -24.07
C GLU A 266 -6.74 -21.38 -24.10
N ARG A 267 -6.39 -21.90 -22.92
CA ARG A 267 -5.52 -23.08 -22.81
C ARG A 267 -6.26 -24.35 -23.23
N ARG A 268 -5.79 -25.01 -24.28
CA ARG A 268 -6.28 -26.29 -24.80
C ARG A 268 -5.11 -27.24 -25.10
N PRO A 269 -5.31 -28.56 -25.11
CA PRO A 269 -4.31 -29.50 -25.62
C PRO A 269 -3.93 -29.13 -27.06
N THR A 270 -2.65 -28.85 -27.29
CA THR A 270 -2.10 -28.31 -28.54
C THR A 270 -0.87 -29.13 -28.93
N ALA A 271 -0.73 -29.46 -30.21
CA ALA A 271 0.44 -30.14 -30.75
C ALA A 271 1.50 -29.10 -31.17
N ILE A 272 2.61 -29.03 -30.43
CA ILE A 272 3.73 -28.14 -30.71
C ILE A 272 4.44 -28.57 -32.01
N SER A 273 4.47 -29.87 -32.30
CA SER A 273 5.00 -30.39 -33.57
C SER A 273 4.29 -29.79 -34.78
N ASP A 274 2.96 -29.78 -34.78
CA ASP A 274 2.13 -29.20 -35.84
C ASP A 274 2.39 -27.71 -35.97
N LEU A 275 2.40 -26.96 -34.86
CA LEU A 275 2.65 -25.51 -34.89
C LEU A 275 4.03 -25.14 -35.45
N ILE A 276 5.07 -25.92 -35.12
CA ILE A 276 6.41 -25.71 -35.67
C ILE A 276 6.41 -26.05 -37.17
N SER A 277 5.82 -27.18 -37.56
CA SER A 277 5.75 -27.59 -38.97
C SER A 277 5.04 -26.54 -39.83
N ASP A 278 3.85 -26.10 -39.41
CA ASP A 278 3.05 -25.07 -40.10
C ASP A 278 3.83 -23.74 -40.22
N THR A 279 4.54 -23.36 -39.15
CA THR A 279 5.35 -22.13 -39.16
C THR A 279 6.49 -22.25 -40.17
N LEU A 280 7.26 -23.34 -40.16
CA LEU A 280 8.37 -23.54 -41.08
C LEU A 280 7.90 -23.57 -42.54
N GLU A 281 6.77 -24.23 -42.82
CA GLU A 281 6.18 -24.28 -44.15
C GLU A 281 5.78 -22.87 -44.65
N SER A 282 5.18 -22.05 -43.77
CA SER A 282 4.79 -20.68 -44.10
C SER A 282 5.96 -19.75 -44.47
N PHE A 283 7.17 -20.03 -43.96
CA PHE A 283 8.38 -19.25 -44.21
C PHE A 283 9.35 -19.88 -45.22
N ALA A 284 9.09 -21.10 -45.70
CA ALA A 284 9.98 -21.82 -46.61
C ALA A 284 10.32 -21.03 -47.89
N ALA A 285 9.33 -20.39 -48.50
CA ALA A 285 9.53 -19.58 -49.71
C ALA A 285 10.40 -18.33 -49.44
N LEU A 286 10.21 -17.68 -48.29
CA LEU A 286 10.99 -16.50 -47.91
C LEU A 286 12.44 -16.87 -47.58
N ALA A 287 12.64 -17.99 -46.88
CA ALA A 287 13.96 -18.52 -46.57
C ALA A 287 14.74 -18.87 -47.85
N ALA A 288 14.09 -19.55 -48.81
CA ALA A 288 14.68 -19.85 -50.11
C ALA A 288 15.03 -18.58 -50.92
N GLN A 289 14.17 -17.55 -50.89
CA GLN A 289 14.45 -16.27 -51.54
C GLN A 289 15.66 -15.55 -50.93
N ARG A 290 15.92 -15.75 -49.65
CA ARG A 290 17.02 -15.15 -48.88
C ARG A 290 18.28 -16.03 -48.85
N ASP A 291 18.25 -17.22 -49.47
CA ASP A 291 19.31 -18.22 -49.40
C ASP A 291 19.67 -18.60 -47.96
N VAL A 292 18.64 -18.80 -47.11
CA VAL A 292 18.79 -19.22 -45.71
C VAL A 292 18.22 -20.63 -45.54
N THR A 293 18.98 -21.50 -44.87
CA THR A 293 18.54 -22.86 -44.54
C THR A 293 17.58 -22.83 -43.36
N LEU A 294 16.38 -23.38 -43.51
CA LEU A 294 15.36 -23.41 -42.46
C LEU A 294 15.10 -24.86 -42.03
N GLY A 295 15.32 -25.17 -40.75
CA GLY A 295 15.24 -26.52 -40.20
C GLY A 295 14.37 -26.61 -38.95
N GLY A 296 13.71 -27.76 -38.76
CA GLY A 296 12.87 -28.07 -37.60
C GLY A 296 13.22 -29.42 -36.98
N GLN A 297 13.38 -29.48 -35.66
CA GLN A 297 13.63 -30.73 -34.93
C GLN A 297 12.77 -30.83 -33.67
N VAL A 298 11.85 -31.79 -33.65
CA VAL A 298 10.92 -31.98 -32.54
C VAL A 298 11.17 -33.34 -31.89
N GLU A 299 11.37 -33.36 -30.57
CA GLU A 299 11.52 -34.59 -29.80
C GLU A 299 10.21 -35.40 -29.78
N THR A 300 10.30 -36.73 -29.90
CA THR A 300 9.12 -37.60 -29.94
C THR A 300 8.42 -37.68 -28.58
N GLY A 301 7.09 -37.64 -28.58
CA GLY A 301 6.29 -37.78 -27.35
C GLY A 301 6.20 -36.51 -26.50
N ILE A 302 6.49 -35.33 -27.04
CA ILE A 302 6.26 -34.05 -26.35
C ILE A 302 4.78 -33.62 -26.35
N ASP A 303 4.01 -34.07 -27.34
CA ASP A 303 2.61 -33.67 -27.54
C ASP A 303 1.62 -34.58 -26.78
N PRO A 304 0.44 -34.07 -26.41
CA PRO A 304 0.01 -32.66 -26.49
C PRO A 304 0.49 -31.82 -25.30
N VAL A 305 0.63 -30.51 -25.51
CA VAL A 305 0.96 -29.51 -24.47
C VAL A 305 -0.26 -28.64 -24.19
N LEU A 306 -0.54 -28.30 -22.92
CA LEU A 306 -1.58 -27.32 -22.59
C LEU A 306 -1.10 -25.90 -22.94
N GLY A 307 -1.75 -25.26 -23.91
CA GLY A 307 -1.39 -23.91 -24.34
C GLY A 307 -2.49 -23.26 -25.18
N ASP A 308 -2.33 -21.97 -25.47
CA ASP A 308 -3.15 -21.29 -26.47
C ASP A 308 -2.42 -21.39 -27.80
N GLY A 309 -2.85 -22.33 -28.65
CA GLY A 309 -2.15 -22.63 -29.90
C GLY A 309 -2.04 -21.43 -30.84
N GLN A 310 -3.02 -20.53 -30.85
CA GLN A 310 -2.99 -19.33 -31.69
C GLN A 310 -1.90 -18.36 -31.23
N GLN A 311 -1.78 -18.15 -29.91
CA GLN A 311 -0.74 -17.28 -29.37
C GLN A 311 0.66 -17.89 -29.51
N ILE A 312 0.78 -19.21 -29.35
CA ILE A 312 2.06 -19.91 -29.56
C ILE A 312 2.49 -19.82 -31.02
N ALA A 313 1.58 -20.07 -31.97
CA ALA A 313 1.86 -19.92 -33.40
C ALA A 313 2.33 -18.51 -33.75
N ARG A 314 1.70 -17.48 -33.16
CA ARG A 314 2.10 -16.09 -33.32
C ARG A 314 3.52 -15.83 -32.80
N VAL A 315 3.85 -16.35 -31.61
CA VAL A 315 5.21 -16.23 -31.05
C VAL A 315 6.23 -16.89 -31.97
N LEU A 316 5.96 -18.12 -32.46
CA LEU A 316 6.85 -18.82 -33.38
C LEU A 316 7.03 -18.04 -34.69
N SER A 317 5.95 -17.55 -35.28
CA SER A 317 5.99 -16.74 -36.50
C SER A 317 6.82 -15.46 -36.31
N ASN A 318 6.65 -14.76 -35.20
CA ASN A 318 7.43 -13.57 -34.88
C ASN A 318 8.92 -13.87 -34.72
N LEU A 319 9.27 -14.94 -33.99
CA LEU A 319 10.67 -15.33 -33.77
C LEU A 319 11.35 -15.80 -35.06
N VAL A 320 10.68 -16.64 -35.86
CA VAL A 320 11.21 -17.14 -37.14
C VAL A 320 11.33 -16.01 -38.17
N SER A 321 10.34 -15.13 -38.25
CA SER A 321 10.43 -13.95 -39.11
C SER A 321 11.59 -13.04 -38.72
N ASN A 322 11.87 -12.90 -37.42
CA ASN A 322 12.99 -12.10 -36.93
C ASN A 322 14.34 -12.77 -37.26
N ALA A 323 14.46 -14.06 -36.99
CA ALA A 323 15.63 -14.86 -37.33
C ALA A 323 16.00 -14.75 -38.82
N LEU A 324 15.01 -14.92 -39.73
CA LEU A 324 15.21 -14.78 -41.18
C LEU A 324 15.54 -13.36 -41.63
N ARG A 325 15.24 -12.35 -40.82
CA ARG A 325 15.56 -10.94 -41.12
C ARG A 325 17.01 -10.61 -40.79
N HIS A 326 17.56 -11.23 -39.74
CA HIS A 326 18.90 -10.94 -39.23
C HIS A 326 19.96 -12.00 -39.62
N THR A 327 19.54 -13.10 -40.23
CA THR A 327 20.45 -14.11 -40.80
C THR A 327 20.94 -13.69 -42.19
N PRO A 328 22.27 -13.64 -42.44
CA PRO A 328 22.81 -13.37 -43.76
C PRO A 328 22.58 -14.52 -44.75
N SER A 329 22.74 -14.25 -46.05
CA SER A 329 22.72 -15.27 -47.12
C SER A 329 23.72 -16.40 -46.81
N GLY A 330 23.30 -17.64 -47.02
CA GLY A 330 24.06 -18.86 -46.68
C GLY A 330 23.98 -19.28 -45.22
N GLY A 331 23.25 -18.53 -44.37
CA GLY A 331 23.05 -18.87 -42.96
C GLY A 331 21.97 -19.94 -42.73
N GLU A 332 21.79 -20.30 -41.46
CA GLU A 332 20.79 -21.26 -40.98
C GLU A 332 19.92 -20.67 -39.86
N VAL A 333 18.64 -21.06 -39.86
CA VAL A 333 17.66 -20.88 -38.78
C VAL A 333 17.10 -22.25 -38.40
N GLN A 334 17.21 -22.61 -37.12
CA GLN A 334 16.79 -23.90 -36.59
C GLN A 334 15.74 -23.72 -35.49
N VAL A 335 14.61 -24.41 -35.61
CA VAL A 335 13.57 -24.45 -34.59
C VAL A 335 13.57 -25.84 -33.94
N SER A 336 13.78 -25.90 -32.63
CA SER A 336 13.79 -27.17 -31.90
C SER A 336 12.81 -27.17 -30.72
N ALA A 337 12.25 -28.34 -30.43
CA ALA A 337 11.38 -28.55 -29.26
C ALA A 337 11.79 -29.80 -28.48
N THR A 338 12.08 -29.63 -27.20
CA THR A 338 12.55 -30.70 -26.29
C THR A 338 11.78 -30.70 -24.97
N ARG A 339 11.66 -31.87 -24.35
CA ARG A 339 11.00 -32.03 -23.05
C ARG A 339 11.97 -31.66 -21.93
N ALA A 340 11.60 -30.65 -21.14
CA ALA A 340 12.32 -30.20 -19.95
C ALA A 340 11.48 -30.49 -18.69
N GLY A 341 11.45 -31.75 -18.26
CA GLY A 341 10.68 -32.19 -17.10
C GLY A 341 9.16 -32.09 -17.34
N GLN A 342 8.49 -31.17 -16.63
CA GLN A 342 7.05 -30.89 -16.81
C GLN A 342 6.76 -29.87 -17.92
N TRP A 343 7.79 -29.27 -18.51
CA TRP A 343 7.67 -28.22 -19.51
C TRP A 343 8.20 -28.71 -20.86
N VAL A 344 7.82 -28.01 -21.93
CA VAL A 344 8.43 -28.14 -23.25
C VAL A 344 9.20 -26.86 -23.52
N THR A 345 10.47 -27.00 -23.88
CA THR A 345 11.32 -25.89 -24.30
C THR A 345 11.29 -25.84 -25.81
N VAL A 346 10.84 -24.71 -26.36
CA VAL A 346 10.93 -24.42 -27.80
C VAL A 346 11.99 -23.36 -28.02
N GLN A 347 12.95 -23.64 -28.90
CA GLN A 347 14.08 -22.78 -29.19
C GLN A 347 14.06 -22.42 -30.68
N VAL A 348 14.29 -21.15 -30.99
CA VAL A 348 14.59 -20.66 -32.34
C VAL A 348 16.03 -20.14 -32.29
N ALA A 349 16.91 -20.75 -33.07
CA ALA A 349 18.31 -20.40 -33.17
C ALA A 349 18.60 -19.90 -34.58
N ASP A 350 19.39 -18.84 -34.69
CA ASP A 350 19.84 -18.29 -35.97
C ASP A 350 21.35 -18.05 -35.96
N SER A 351 21.91 -17.90 -37.15
CA SER A 351 23.36 -17.68 -37.37
C SER A 351 23.69 -16.22 -37.70
N GLY A 352 22.75 -15.31 -37.42
CA GLY A 352 22.87 -13.89 -37.68
C GLY A 352 23.71 -13.12 -36.67
N GLU A 353 23.70 -11.80 -36.82
CA GLU A 353 24.30 -10.88 -35.85
C GLU A 353 23.46 -10.84 -34.57
N GLY A 354 24.07 -11.15 -33.43
CA GLY A 354 23.42 -11.08 -32.13
C GLY A 354 23.15 -9.63 -31.67
N ILE A 355 22.48 -9.49 -30.54
CA ILE A 355 22.24 -8.19 -29.88
C ILE A 355 23.33 -7.99 -28.82
N ALA A 356 24.02 -6.84 -28.88
CA ALA A 356 25.15 -6.50 -28.01
C ALA A 356 24.75 -6.01 -26.61
#